data_AF-A0A645FDL9-F1
#
_entry.id   AF-A0A645FDL9-F1
#
_cell.length_a   1.000
_cell.length_b   1.000
_cell.length_c   1.000
_cell.angle_alpha   90.00
_cell.angle_beta   90.00
_cell.angle_gamma   90.00
#
_symmetry.space_group_name_H-M   'P 1'
#
loop_
_entity.id
_entity.type
_entity.pdbx_description
1 polymer ?
#
loop_
_entity_poly.entity_id
_entity_poly.type
_entity_poly.pdbx_seq_one_letter_code
_entity_poly.pdbx_strand_id
1 'polypeptide(L)'
;MSVTAMRDPLPPEVQQAFKAVCNPNANPKDDFQPTGHGGSHPYLVHEFVSMIHENRAPAIPVGEAVHYMAMGVAAHRSAQRDGEIVNVELFD
;
A
#
# COMPACT_ATOMS: atom_id res chain seq x y z
N MET A 1 -17.68 -6.44 11.54
CA MET A 1 -16.89 -5.19 11.60
C MET A 1 -17.08 -4.44 10.30
N SER A 2 -17.32 -3.13 10.32
CA SER A 2 -17.42 -2.33 9.08
C SER A 2 -16.01 -2.04 8.54
N VAL A 3 -15.88 -1.74 7.25
CA VAL A 3 -14.59 -1.37 6.63
C VAL A 3 -13.95 -0.18 7.34
N THR A 4 -14.76 0.77 7.80
CA THR A 4 -14.32 1.93 8.58
C THR A 4 -13.76 1.54 9.95
N ALA A 5 -14.29 0.48 10.58
CA ALA A 5 -13.80 -0.03 11.86
C ALA A 5 -12.51 -0.87 11.74
N MET A 6 -12.05 -1.15 10.51
CA MET A 6 -10.84 -1.95 10.24
C MET A 6 -9.61 -1.10 9.91
N ARG A 7 -9.74 0.24 9.88
CA ARG A 7 -8.65 1.14 9.50
C ARG A 7 -8.31 2.05 10.67
N ASP A 8 -7.02 2.10 11.01
CA ASP A 8 -6.51 3.20 11.79
C ASP A 8 -6.67 4.48 10.97
N PRO A 9 -7.33 5.53 11.51
CA PRO A 9 -7.56 6.75 10.76
C PRO A 9 -6.22 7.45 10.46
N LEU A 10 -6.11 8.03 9.25
CA LEU A 10 -4.97 8.91 8.92
C LEU A 10 -4.95 10.13 9.85
N PRO A 11 -3.78 10.78 10.06
CA PRO A 11 -3.74 12.06 10.76
C PRO A 11 -4.69 13.09 10.12
N PRO A 12 -5.40 13.92 10.90
CA PRO A 12 -6.40 14.85 10.38
C PRO A 12 -5.87 15.79 9.29
N GLU A 13 -4.64 16.28 9.42
CA GLU A 13 -3.98 17.13 8.44
C GLU A 13 -3.73 16.41 7.11
N VAL A 14 -3.40 15.11 7.16
CA VAL A 14 -3.21 14.26 5.98
C VAL A 14 -4.58 14.02 5.31
N GLN A 15 -5.62 13.72 6.10
CA GLN A 15 -6.98 13.59 5.58
C GLN A 15 -7.43 14.85 4.84
N GLN A 16 -7.24 16.04 5.43
CA GLN A 16 -7.65 17.31 4.81
C GLN A 16 -6.85 17.62 3.55
N ALA A 17 -5.54 17.35 3.55
CA ALA A 17 -4.71 17.51 2.36
C ALA A 17 -5.20 16.62 1.20
N PHE A 18 -5.48 15.33 1.46
CA PHE A 18 -6.02 14.43 0.44
C PHE A 18 -7.42 14.84 -0.02
N LYS A 19 -8.32 15.27 0.88
CA LYS A 19 -9.63 15.80 0.49
C LYS A 19 -9.50 16.95 -0.50
N ALA A 20 -8.66 17.94 -0.20
CA ALA A 20 -8.47 19.12 -1.04
C ALA A 20 -7.90 18.76 -2.42
N VAL A 21 -6.96 17.81 -2.49
CA VAL A 21 -6.37 17.35 -3.75
C VAL A 21 -7.35 16.53 -4.59
N CYS A 22 -8.12 15.62 -3.97
CA CYS A 22 -9.06 14.77 -4.69
C CYS A 22 -10.30 15.53 -5.18
N ASN A 23 -10.76 16.53 -4.43
CA ASN A 23 -11.84 17.42 -4.82
C ASN A 23 -11.59 18.82 -4.26
N PRO A 24 -11.09 19.76 -5.09
CA PRO A 24 -10.83 21.14 -4.67
C PRO A 24 -12.09 21.89 -4.15
N ASN A 25 -13.28 21.41 -4.50
CA ASN A 25 -14.56 21.98 -4.06
C ASN A 25 -15.16 21.20 -2.88
N ALA A 26 -14.43 20.26 -2.26
CA ALA A 26 -14.90 19.51 -1.11
C ALA A 26 -15.22 20.46 0.06
N ASN A 27 -16.33 20.21 0.75
CA ASN A 27 -16.62 20.96 1.95
C ASN A 27 -15.62 20.53 3.05
N PRO A 28 -14.96 21.49 3.73
CA PRO A 28 -14.04 21.16 4.82
C PRO A 28 -14.67 20.30 5.93
N LYS A 29 -16.00 20.40 6.12
CA LYS A 29 -16.77 19.64 7.11
C LYS A 29 -17.15 18.23 6.70
N ASP A 30 -16.98 17.85 5.43
CA ASP A 30 -17.28 16.48 4.99
C ASP A 30 -16.28 15.49 5.62
N ASP A 31 -16.71 14.27 5.85
CA ASP A 31 -15.78 13.20 6.25
C ASP A 31 -14.81 12.89 5.12
N PHE A 32 -13.58 12.49 5.47
CA PHE A 32 -12.66 11.97 4.47
C PHE A 32 -13.14 10.62 3.96
N GLN A 33 -13.39 10.54 2.66
CA GLN A 33 -13.77 9.32 1.96
C GLN A 33 -12.63 8.90 1.03
N PRO A 34 -11.74 7.99 1.44
CA PRO A 34 -10.64 7.57 0.59
C PRO A 34 -11.17 6.77 -0.61
N THR A 35 -10.73 7.13 -1.82
CA THR A 35 -11.15 6.51 -3.09
C THR A 35 -10.02 5.69 -3.75
N GLY A 36 -10.31 5.01 -4.86
CA GLY A 36 -9.37 4.10 -5.55
C GLY A 36 -9.60 2.63 -5.16
N HIS A 37 -8.54 1.82 -5.11
CA HIS A 37 -8.58 0.38 -4.81
C HIS A 37 -8.98 0.11 -3.35
N GLY A 38 -10.25 0.31 -3.02
CA GLY A 38 -10.80 0.22 -1.67
C GLY A 38 -10.41 1.40 -0.76
N GLY A 39 -9.77 2.45 -1.28
CA GLY A 39 -9.28 3.58 -0.48
C GLY A 39 -7.90 3.37 0.14
N SER A 40 -7.09 2.44 -0.38
CA SER A 40 -5.75 2.13 0.15
C SER A 40 -4.69 3.20 -0.17
N HIS A 41 -4.79 3.89 -1.31
CA HIS A 41 -3.70 4.76 -1.80
C HIS A 41 -3.26 5.83 -0.79
N PRO A 42 -4.17 6.58 -0.13
CA PRO A 42 -3.77 7.60 0.83
C PRO A 42 -2.96 7.04 2.01
N TYR A 43 -3.27 5.81 2.42
CA TYR A 43 -2.57 5.11 3.49
C TYR A 43 -1.19 4.62 3.05
N LEU A 44 -1.08 4.04 1.86
CA LEU A 44 0.20 3.61 1.29
C LEU A 44 1.16 4.79 1.11
N VAL A 45 0.64 5.92 0.60
CA VAL A 45 1.44 7.14 0.45
C VAL A 45 1.83 7.71 1.80
N HIS A 46 0.91 7.76 2.77
CA HIS A 46 1.21 8.24 4.12
C HIS A 46 2.30 7.40 4.80
N GLU A 47 2.23 6.07 4.73
CA GLU A 47 3.26 5.18 5.25
C GLU A 47 4.62 5.44 4.60
N PHE A 48 4.67 5.54 3.27
CA PHE A 48 5.91 5.80 2.55
C PHE A 48 6.54 7.17 2.90
N VAL A 49 5.73 8.22 3.02
CA VAL A 49 6.25 9.57 3.33
C VAL A 49 6.64 9.69 4.81
N SER A 50 5.81 9.17 5.72
CA SER A 50 6.07 9.22 7.16
C SER A 50 7.31 8.43 7.55
N MET A 51 7.53 7.24 6.96
CA MET A 51 8.72 6.44 7.28
C MET A 51 10.03 7.16 6.93
N ILE A 52 10.04 7.91 5.81
CA ILE A 52 11.18 8.75 5.41
C ILE A 52 11.34 9.91 6.39
N HIS A 53 10.25 10.63 6.69
CA HIS A 53 10.28 11.80 7.56
C HIS A 53 10.76 11.46 8.98
N GLU A 54 10.29 10.34 9.52
CA GLU A 54 10.61 9.87 10.88
C GLU A 54 11.93 9.09 10.94
N ASN A 55 12.57 8.84 9.79
CA ASN A 55 13.78 8.02 9.68
C ASN A 55 13.61 6.64 10.36
N ARG A 56 12.48 5.97 10.06
CA ARG A 56 12.16 4.62 10.56
C ARG A 56 12.13 3.60 9.43
N ALA A 57 12.19 2.33 9.79
CA ALA A 57 11.97 1.24 8.84
C ALA A 57 10.54 1.32 8.26
N PRO A 58 10.33 0.95 6.98
CA PRO A 58 9.01 0.86 6.40
C PRO A 58 8.23 -0.30 7.01
N ALA A 59 6.90 -0.21 7.00
CA ALA A 59 6.02 -1.29 7.45
C ALA A 59 6.26 -2.62 6.71
N ILE A 60 6.72 -2.56 5.45
CA ILE A 60 7.13 -3.72 4.66
C ILE A 60 8.62 -3.55 4.32
N PRO A 61 9.52 -4.24 5.04
CA PRO A 61 10.95 -4.25 4.73
C PRO A 61 11.25 -4.86 3.36
N VAL A 62 12.43 -4.54 2.82
CA VAL A 62 12.84 -5.01 1.48
C VAL A 62 12.81 -6.53 1.34
N GLY A 63 13.23 -7.29 2.37
CA GLY A 63 13.19 -8.75 2.33
C GLY A 63 11.78 -9.30 2.16
N GLU A 64 10.81 -8.71 2.85
CA GLU A 64 9.40 -9.11 2.71
C GLU A 64 8.83 -8.71 1.34
N ALA A 65 9.15 -7.50 0.85
CA ALA A 65 8.77 -7.08 -0.49
C ALA A 65 9.34 -8.00 -1.58
N VAL A 66 10.58 -8.48 -1.40
CA VAL A 66 11.23 -9.45 -2.29
C VAL A 66 10.49 -10.78 -2.29
N HIS A 67 10.05 -11.29 -1.12
CA HIS A 67 9.27 -12.52 -1.06
C HIS A 67 7.97 -12.45 -1.86
N TYR A 68 7.27 -11.30 -1.84
CA TYR A 68 6.08 -11.11 -2.66
C TYR A 68 6.39 -11.16 -4.17
N MET A 69 7.50 -10.56 -4.59
CA MET A 69 7.90 -10.48 -5.99
C MET A 69 8.52 -11.78 -6.53
N ALA A 70 9.31 -12.49 -5.70
CA ALA A 70 10.00 -13.72 -6.07
C ALA A 70 9.03 -14.80 -6.56
N MET A 71 7.87 -14.91 -5.90
CA MET A 71 6.79 -15.82 -6.33
C MET A 71 6.32 -15.52 -7.75
N GLY A 72 6.11 -14.24 -8.08
CA GLY A 72 5.69 -13.82 -9.43
C GLY A 72 6.75 -14.13 -10.49
N VAL A 73 8.03 -13.95 -10.16
CA VAL A 73 9.15 -14.29 -11.03
C VAL A 73 9.23 -15.80 -11.27
N ALA A 74 9.10 -16.61 -10.23
CA ALA A 74 9.08 -18.07 -10.34
C ALA A 74 7.89 -18.55 -11.18
N ALA A 75 6.69 -18.01 -10.92
CA ALA A 75 5.49 -18.32 -11.69
C ALA A 75 5.65 -17.97 -13.18
N HIS A 76 6.26 -16.82 -13.49
CA HIS A 76 6.56 -16.44 -14.87
C HIS A 76 7.51 -17.44 -15.57
N ARG A 77 8.58 -17.88 -14.89
CA ARG A 77 9.51 -18.90 -15.42
C ARG A 77 8.82 -20.25 -15.62
N SER A 78 7.97 -20.67 -14.68
CA SER A 78 7.17 -21.89 -14.80
C SER A 78 6.26 -21.84 -16.03
N ALA A 79 5.55 -20.73 -16.24
CA ALA A 79 4.66 -20.55 -17.39
C ALA A 79 5.42 -20.62 -18.74
N GLN A 80 6.66 -20.13 -18.80
CA GLN A 80 7.51 -20.25 -19.99
C GLN A 80 7.97 -21.68 -20.29
N ARG A 81 7.84 -22.59 -19.31
CA ARG A 81 8.25 -24.01 -19.37
C ARG A 81 7.06 -24.94 -19.23
N ASP A 82 5.93 -24.54 -19.81
CA ASP A 82 4.69 -25.33 -19.84
C ASP A 82 4.18 -25.75 -18.45
N GLY A 83 4.42 -24.92 -17.44
CA GLY A 83 3.97 -25.16 -16.07
C GLY A 83 4.88 -26.07 -15.24
N GLU A 84 6.15 -26.24 -15.63
CA GLU A 84 7.14 -26.97 -14.82
C GLU A 84 7.16 -26.47 -13.35
N ILE A 85 7.29 -27.40 -12.40
CA ILE A 85 7.55 -27.04 -11.00
C ILE A 85 8.95 -26.45 -10.91
N VAL A 86 9.04 -25.20 -10.46
CA VAL A 86 10.31 -24.48 -10.28
C VAL A 86 10.48 -24.04 -8.83
N ASN A 87 11.73 -23.93 -8.40
CA ASN A 87 12.04 -23.37 -7.09
C ASN A 87 11.79 -21.86 -7.08
N VAL A 88 11.33 -21.36 -5.94
CA VAL A 88 11.30 -19.93 -5.63
C VAL A 88 12.61 -19.60 -4.92
N GLU A 89 13.40 -18.73 -5.52
CA GLU A 89 14.64 -18.25 -4.88
C GLU A 89 14.25 -17.37 -3.67
N LEU A 90 14.76 -17.75 -2.49
CA LEU A 90 14.66 -16.95 -1.28
C LEU A 90 15.94 -16.11 -1.15
N PHE A 91 15.80 -14.91 -0.58
CA PHE A 91 16.90 -13.99 -0.37
C PHE A 91 17.05 -13.75 1.13
N ASP A 92 18.19 -14.16 1.68
CA ASP A 92 18.56 -13.99 3.09
C ASP A 92 19.35 -12.69 3.33
#